data_AF-A0AAD7LAU7-F1
#
_entry.id   AF-A0AAD7LAU7-F1
#
_cell.length_a   1.000
_cell.length_b   1.000
_cell.length_c   1.000
_cell.angle_alpha   90.00
_cell.angle_beta   90.00
_cell.angle_gamma   90.00
#
_symmetry.space_group_name_H-M   'P 1'
#
loop_
_entity.id
_entity.type
_entity.pdbx_description
1 polymer ?
#
loop_
_entity_poly.entity_id
_entity_poly.type
_entity_poly.pdbx_seq_one_letter_code
_entity_poly.pdbx_strand_id
1 'polypeptide(L)'
;MERPSPWMQELLTPSGEIVKLVVKLLFTAHDVKAMVGSMISVSVSGWKLVLAGKQLEDCRTLAYYDIREGFVLKMLPSEIQVFVKTWSGKTITLDVYQCDTVEVVKMKFFQKMKMRSCLLRLVFAGKHLENGRNLASYNIQKALYSP
;
A
#
# COMPACT_ATOMS: atom_id res chain seq x y z
N MET A 1 33.61 20.47 -0.88
CA MET A 1 32.42 19.84 -1.49
C MET A 1 31.21 20.34 -0.73
N GLU A 2 30.40 21.20 -1.34
CA GLU A 2 29.16 21.69 -0.71
C GLU A 2 28.16 20.55 -0.59
N ARG A 3 27.51 20.45 0.58
CA ARG A 3 26.40 19.51 0.75
C ARG A 3 25.21 20.06 -0.03
N PRO A 4 24.60 19.26 -0.93
CA PRO A 4 23.45 19.71 -1.69
C PRO A 4 22.30 20.08 -0.75
N SER A 5 21.72 21.26 -0.98
CA SER A 5 20.63 21.81 -0.17
C SER A 5 19.40 20.90 -0.21
N PRO A 6 18.65 20.79 0.91
CA PRO A 6 17.35 20.15 0.88
C PRO A 6 16.38 20.90 -0.04
N TRP A 7 15.44 20.19 -0.64
CA TRP A 7 14.40 20.77 -1.49
C TRP A 7 13.01 20.24 -1.14
N MET A 8 11.98 20.90 -1.65
CA MET A 8 10.60 20.48 -1.50
C MET A 8 10.22 19.48 -2.59
N GLN A 9 9.92 18.25 -2.19
CA GLN A 9 9.47 17.18 -3.07
C GLN A 9 7.96 17.02 -2.98
N GLU A 10 7.30 16.99 -4.13
CA GLU A 10 5.87 16.70 -4.23
C GLU A 10 5.63 15.21 -4.45
N LEU A 11 4.69 14.66 -3.68
CA LEU A 11 4.27 13.27 -3.76
C LEU A 11 2.75 13.18 -3.94
N LEU A 12 2.30 12.49 -4.97
CA LEU A 12 0.89 12.19 -5.19
C LEU A 12 0.52 10.89 -4.46
N THR A 13 -0.44 10.96 -3.54
CA THR A 13 -0.96 9.80 -2.81
C THR A 13 -2.02 9.05 -3.61
N PRO A 14 -2.37 7.81 -3.21
CA PRO A 14 -3.48 7.07 -3.82
C PRO A 14 -4.85 7.73 -3.64
N SER A 15 -5.03 8.57 -2.61
CA SER A 15 -6.24 9.39 -2.42
C SER A 15 -6.34 10.54 -3.44
N GLY A 16 -5.29 10.80 -4.21
CA GLY A 16 -5.21 11.93 -5.15
C GLY A 16 -4.69 13.22 -4.52
N GLU A 17 -4.26 13.18 -3.26
CA GLU A 17 -3.73 14.35 -2.55
C GLU A 17 -2.23 14.53 -2.82
N ILE A 18 -1.76 15.78 -2.80
CA ILE A 18 -0.33 16.09 -2.92
C ILE A 18 0.24 16.34 -1.53
N VAL A 19 1.18 15.50 -1.12
CA VAL A 19 1.98 15.67 0.10
C VAL A 19 3.31 16.29 -0.27
N LYS A 20 3.74 17.31 0.48
CA LYS A 20 5.02 18.02 0.26
C LYS A 20 5.99 17.69 1.38
N LEU A 21 7.17 17.20 1.02
CA LEU A 21 8.23 16.82 1.97
C LEU A 21 9.51 17.60 1.69
N VAL A 22 10.21 17.98 2.75
CA VAL A 22 11.58 18.49 2.62
C VAL A 22 12.52 17.29 2.60
N VAL A 23 13.18 17.05 1.46
CA VAL A 23 14.02 15.87 1.24
C VAL A 23 15.47 16.26 0.92
N LYS A 24 16.38 15.29 1.02
CA LYS A 24 17.81 15.44 0.65
C LYS A 24 18.18 14.39 -0.39
N LEU A 25 19.25 14.66 -1.14
CA LEU A 25 19.74 13.76 -2.20
C LEU A 25 20.10 12.36 -1.67
N LEU A 26 20.56 12.30 -0.42
CA LEU A 26 20.95 11.06 0.25
C LEU A 26 19.78 10.29 0.86
N PHE A 27 18.55 10.83 0.84
CA PHE A 27 17.39 10.11 1.32
C PHE A 27 17.10 8.94 0.40
N THR A 28 16.83 7.80 1.00
CA THR A 28 16.41 6.60 0.31
C THR A 28 14.91 6.65 0.00
N ALA A 29 14.45 5.83 -0.94
CA ALA A 29 13.02 5.67 -1.16
C ALA A 29 12.30 5.16 0.10
N HIS A 30 12.97 4.37 0.94
CA HIS A 30 12.46 3.99 2.27
C HIS A 30 12.24 5.21 3.17
N ASP A 31 13.22 6.10 3.28
CA ASP A 31 13.11 7.30 4.13
C ASP A 31 11.92 8.17 3.69
N VAL A 32 11.75 8.34 2.38
CA VAL A 32 10.63 9.10 1.80
C VAL A 32 9.29 8.45 2.16
N LYS A 33 9.16 7.14 2.01
CA LYS A 33 7.95 6.41 2.44
C LYS A 33 7.70 6.58 3.95
N ALA A 34 8.72 6.42 4.78
CA ALA A 34 8.58 6.56 6.23
C ALA A 34 8.08 7.95 6.63
N MET A 35 8.59 9.01 5.98
CA MET A 35 8.12 10.38 6.20
C MET A 35 6.66 10.57 5.79
N VAL A 36 6.25 10.07 4.62
CA VAL A 36 4.84 10.11 4.20
C VAL A 36 3.96 9.37 5.20
N GLY A 37 4.34 8.14 5.58
CA GLY A 37 3.57 7.32 6.53
C GLY A 37 3.40 7.99 7.88
N SER A 38 4.45 8.67 8.37
CA SER A 38 4.38 9.47 9.60
C SER A 38 3.43 10.67 9.47
N MET A 39 3.38 11.34 8.31
CA MET A 39 2.47 12.47 8.09
C MET A 39 1.01 12.04 8.04
N ILE A 40 0.71 10.97 7.32
CA ILE A 40 -0.68 10.52 7.12
C ILE A 40 -1.15 9.54 8.21
N SER A 41 -0.28 9.17 9.16
CA SER A 41 -0.55 8.18 10.21
C SER A 41 -1.01 6.82 9.66
N VAL A 42 -0.49 6.42 8.49
CA VAL A 42 -0.77 5.13 7.84
C VAL A 42 0.54 4.42 7.58
N SER A 43 0.57 3.10 7.82
CA SER A 43 1.71 2.29 7.42
C SER A 43 1.78 2.16 5.90
N VAL A 44 2.85 2.66 5.31
CA VAL A 44 3.10 2.66 3.85
C VAL A 44 4.26 1.75 3.45
N SER A 45 4.72 0.87 4.35
CA SER A 45 5.85 -0.04 4.10
C SER A 45 5.63 -0.94 2.87
N GLY A 46 4.38 -1.35 2.65
CA GLY A 46 3.99 -2.11 1.47
C GLY A 46 3.81 -1.27 0.21
N TRP A 47 3.84 0.06 0.26
CA TRP A 47 3.54 0.89 -0.90
C TRP A 47 4.74 1.02 -1.84
N LYS A 48 4.45 1.19 -3.12
CA LYS A 48 5.42 1.45 -4.18
C LYS A 48 5.60 2.95 -4.31
N LEU A 49 6.85 3.39 -4.31
CA LEU A 49 7.22 4.74 -4.72
C LEU A 49 7.59 4.67 -6.20
N VAL A 50 6.94 5.47 -7.05
CA VAL A 50 7.04 5.37 -8.50
C VAL A 50 7.39 6.73 -9.09
N LEU A 51 8.34 6.74 -10.02
CA LEU A 51 8.71 7.89 -10.85
C LEU A 51 8.55 7.53 -12.32
N ALA A 52 7.73 8.28 -13.06
CA ALA A 52 7.50 8.05 -14.49
C ALA A 52 7.20 6.57 -14.87
N GLY A 53 6.46 5.86 -14.01
CA GLY A 53 6.14 4.43 -14.19
C GLY A 53 7.20 3.45 -13.67
N LYS A 54 8.41 3.91 -13.34
CA LYS A 54 9.46 3.09 -12.73
C LYS A 54 9.27 3.02 -11.21
N GLN A 55 9.18 1.81 -10.66
CA GLN A 55 9.23 1.59 -9.21
C GLN A 55 10.65 1.84 -8.68
N LEU A 56 10.76 2.61 -7.61
CA LEU A 56 12.01 2.86 -6.90
C LEU A 56 12.26 1.73 -5.90
N GLU A 57 13.50 1.25 -5.86
CA GLU A 57 14.02 0.35 -4.84
C GLU A 57 14.23 1.08 -3.51
N ASP A 58 13.78 0.47 -2.41
CA ASP A 58 13.78 1.06 -1.06
C ASP A 58 15.15 1.48 -0.56
N CYS A 59 16.21 0.75 -0.92
CA CYS A 59 17.59 1.04 -0.53
C CYS A 59 18.30 2.08 -1.41
N ARG A 60 17.67 2.54 -2.50
CA ARG A 60 18.28 3.50 -3.44
C ARG A 60 17.92 4.92 -3.05
N THR A 61 18.91 5.80 -3.16
CA THR A 61 18.77 7.23 -2.86
C THR A 61 18.06 7.98 -3.97
N LEU A 62 17.49 9.14 -3.65
CA LEU A 62 16.96 10.05 -4.67
C LEU A 62 18.03 10.46 -5.68
N ALA A 63 19.28 10.63 -5.21
CA ALA A 63 20.43 10.90 -6.08
C ALA A 63 20.71 9.79 -7.10
N TYR A 64 20.54 8.51 -6.74
CA TYR A 64 20.75 7.39 -7.65
C TYR A 64 19.83 7.44 -8.87
N TYR A 65 18.65 8.03 -8.72
CA TYR A 65 17.67 8.21 -9.80
C TYR A 65 17.69 9.61 -10.40
N ASP A 66 18.67 10.45 -10.03
CA ASP A 66 18.74 11.87 -10.42
C ASP A 66 17.46 12.67 -10.12
N ILE A 67 16.75 12.30 -9.04
CA ILE A 67 15.53 12.99 -8.63
C ILE A 67 15.89 14.33 -8.01
N ARG A 68 15.28 15.39 -8.55
CA ARG A 68 15.45 16.79 -8.13
C ARG A 68 14.09 17.47 -8.01
N GLU A 69 14.11 18.75 -7.69
CA GLU A 69 12.92 19.59 -7.72
C GLU A 69 12.22 19.56 -9.09
N GLY A 70 10.89 19.62 -9.09
CA GLY A 70 10.06 19.57 -10.29
C GLY A 70 9.63 18.16 -10.74
N PHE A 71 10.25 17.11 -10.22
CA PHE A 71 9.73 15.75 -10.39
C PHE A 71 8.56 15.50 -9.46
N VAL A 72 7.56 14.74 -9.92
CA VAL A 72 6.43 14.29 -9.09
C VAL A 72 6.56 12.80 -8.84
N LEU A 73 6.71 12.42 -7.57
CA LEU A 73 6.70 11.01 -7.17
C LEU A 73 5.28 10.56 -6.91
N LYS A 74 4.96 9.32 -7.27
CA LYS A 74 3.64 8.73 -7.02
C LYS A 74 3.77 7.61 -6.00
N MET A 75 2.94 7.67 -4.98
CA MET A 75 2.76 6.61 -4.00
C MET A 75 1.61 5.73 -4.48
N LEU A 76 1.87 4.43 -4.67
CA LEU A 76 0.87 3.45 -5.09
C LEU A 76 0.79 2.33 -4.05
N PRO A 77 -0.40 1.90 -3.61
CA PRO A 77 -0.49 0.76 -2.71
C PRO A 77 -0.05 -0.51 -3.46
N SER A 78 0.68 -1.41 -2.79
CA SER A 78 0.92 -2.73 -3.38
C SER A 78 -0.30 -3.59 -3.24
N GLU A 79 -0.63 -4.26 -4.34
CA GLU A 79 -1.61 -5.32 -4.37
C GLU A 79 -1.03 -6.57 -3.69
N ILE A 80 -1.84 -7.19 -2.84
CA ILE A 80 -1.57 -8.48 -2.22
C ILE A 80 -2.66 -9.46 -2.66
N GLN A 81 -2.31 -10.75 -2.70
CA GLN A 81 -3.29 -11.81 -2.88
C GLN A 81 -3.71 -12.36 -1.52
N VAL A 82 -5.02 -12.46 -1.33
CA VAL A 82 -5.62 -13.14 -0.18
C VAL A 82 -6.46 -14.32 -0.65
N PHE A 83 -6.48 -15.37 0.16
CA PHE A 83 -7.21 -16.60 -0.12
C PHE A 83 -8.42 -16.67 0.81
N VAL A 84 -9.62 -16.62 0.24
CA VAL A 84 -10.87 -16.71 1.00
C VAL A 84 -11.45 -18.10 0.81
N LYS A 85 -11.51 -18.87 1.89
CA LYS A 85 -12.17 -20.19 1.91
C LYS A 85 -13.65 -20.03 2.23
N THR A 86 -14.51 -20.62 1.40
CA THR A 86 -15.96 -20.61 1.58
C THR A 86 -16.42 -21.74 2.51
N TRP A 87 -17.66 -21.65 2.98
CA TRP A 87 -18.31 -22.72 3.74
C TRP A 87 -18.45 -24.03 2.94
N SER A 88 -18.50 -23.96 1.60
CA SER A 88 -18.47 -25.13 0.71
C SER A 88 -17.07 -25.73 0.53
N GLY A 89 -16.05 -25.16 1.17
CA GLY A 89 -14.66 -25.61 1.06
C GLY A 89 -13.89 -25.07 -0.15
N LYS A 90 -14.53 -24.27 -1.02
CA LYS A 90 -13.87 -23.66 -2.18
C LYS A 90 -12.97 -22.50 -1.75
N THR A 91 -11.77 -22.43 -2.31
CA THR A 91 -10.86 -21.29 -2.13
C THR A 91 -10.97 -20.32 -3.30
N ILE A 92 -11.09 -19.03 -3.01
CA ILE A 92 -11.12 -17.97 -4.01
C ILE A 92 -9.97 -17.01 -3.72
N THR A 93 -9.15 -16.76 -4.74
CA THR A 93 -8.07 -15.76 -4.68
C THR A 93 -8.62 -14.38 -5.01
N LEU A 94 -8.33 -13.39 -4.19
CA LEU A 94 -8.67 -11.98 -4.42
C LEU A 94 -7.42 -11.13 -4.42
N ASP A 95 -7.35 -10.21 -5.38
CA ASP A 95 -6.34 -9.18 -5.45
C ASP A 95 -6.87 -7.92 -4.73
N VAL A 96 -6.21 -7.57 -3.65
CA VAL A 96 -6.66 -6.55 -2.68
C VAL A 96 -5.49 -5.67 -2.28
N TYR A 97 -5.78 -4.44 -1.87
CA TYR A 97 -4.78 -3.56 -1.28
C TYR A 97 -4.79 -3.70 0.25
N GLN A 98 -3.64 -3.53 0.90
CA GLN A 98 -3.58 -3.55 2.38
C GLN A 98 -4.45 -2.45 3.03
N CYS A 99 -4.69 -1.35 2.30
CA CYS A 99 -5.58 -0.27 2.72
C CYS A 99 -7.06 -0.53 2.40
N ASP A 100 -7.41 -1.57 1.63
CA ASP A 100 -8.81 -1.91 1.37
C ASP A 100 -9.52 -2.22 2.69
N THR A 101 -10.73 -1.68 2.84
CA THR A 101 -11.59 -2.02 3.97
C THR A 101 -12.17 -3.43 3.80
N VAL A 102 -12.55 -4.04 4.91
CA VAL A 102 -13.22 -5.35 4.91
C VAL A 102 -14.49 -5.34 4.05
N GLU A 103 -15.19 -4.21 3.99
CA GLU A 103 -16.34 -4.03 3.10
C GLU A 103 -15.94 -4.13 1.62
N VAL A 104 -14.88 -3.43 1.20
CA VAL A 104 -14.35 -3.51 -0.18
C VAL A 104 -13.94 -4.95 -0.52
N VAL A 105 -13.29 -5.66 0.41
CA VAL A 105 -12.89 -7.06 0.21
C VAL A 105 -14.11 -7.97 0.03
N LYS A 106 -15.16 -7.78 0.84
CA LYS A 106 -16.43 -8.51 0.68
C LYS A 106 -17.05 -8.24 -0.68
N MET A 107 -17.11 -6.99 -1.12
CA MET A 107 -17.63 -6.65 -2.45
C MET A 107 -16.86 -7.36 -3.56
N LYS A 108 -15.52 -7.31 -3.55
CA LYS A 108 -14.66 -8.02 -4.52
C LYS A 108 -14.93 -9.54 -4.51
N PHE A 109 -15.07 -10.12 -3.33
CA PHE A 109 -15.39 -11.54 -3.17
C PHE A 109 -16.73 -11.91 -3.83
N PHE A 110 -17.80 -11.14 -3.56
CA PHE A 110 -19.12 -11.38 -4.12
C PHE A 110 -19.17 -11.21 -5.63
N GLN A 111 -18.49 -10.19 -6.16
CA GLN A 111 -18.33 -10.01 -7.61
C GLN A 111 -17.68 -11.25 -8.24
N LYS A 112 -16.63 -11.80 -7.62
CA LYS A 112 -15.93 -12.99 -8.12
C LYS A 112 -16.76 -14.27 -7.98
N MET A 113 -17.63 -14.36 -6.98
CA MET A 113 -18.60 -15.45 -6.85
C MET A 113 -19.82 -15.31 -7.77
N LYS A 114 -20.07 -14.12 -8.35
CA LYS A 114 -21.31 -13.78 -9.07
C LYS A 114 -22.57 -13.98 -8.20
N MET A 115 -22.47 -13.72 -6.90
CA MET A 115 -23.56 -13.94 -5.93
C MET A 115 -23.99 -12.62 -5.27
N ARG A 116 -25.29 -12.40 -5.15
CA ARG A 116 -25.88 -11.31 -4.35
C ARG A 116 -26.05 -11.79 -2.92
N SER A 117 -25.00 -11.74 -2.10
CA SER A 117 -25.20 -11.90 -0.65
C SER A 117 -24.56 -10.72 0.07
N CYS A 118 -25.31 -10.15 1.01
CA CYS A 118 -24.97 -8.91 1.71
C CYS A 118 -24.57 -9.16 3.17
N LEU A 119 -24.49 -10.42 3.62
CA LEU A 119 -24.34 -10.80 5.03
C LEU A 119 -23.15 -11.74 5.31
N LEU A 120 -22.16 -11.81 4.42
CA LEU A 120 -20.96 -12.61 4.69
C LEU A 120 -20.18 -12.02 5.88
N ARG A 121 -19.85 -12.89 6.84
CA ARG A 121 -18.92 -12.57 7.92
C ARG A 121 -17.56 -13.19 7.58
N LEU A 122 -16.55 -12.34 7.39
CA LEU A 122 -15.18 -12.79 7.23
C LEU A 122 -14.56 -13.02 8.61
N VAL A 123 -13.79 -14.09 8.73
CA VAL A 123 -13.07 -14.48 9.94
C VAL A 123 -11.60 -14.69 9.59
N PHE A 124 -10.71 -14.13 10.40
CA PHE A 124 -9.27 -14.32 10.26
C PHE A 124 -8.64 -14.48 11.65
N ALA A 125 -7.78 -15.49 11.82
CA ALA A 125 -7.14 -15.80 13.11
C ALA A 125 -8.13 -15.84 14.30
N GLY A 126 -9.31 -16.42 14.08
CA GLY A 126 -10.39 -16.49 15.09
C GLY A 126 -11.14 -15.19 15.36
N LYS A 127 -10.80 -14.08 14.69
CA LYS A 127 -11.44 -12.76 14.85
C LYS A 127 -12.39 -12.45 13.71
N HIS A 128 -13.55 -11.88 14.05
CA HIS A 128 -14.47 -11.32 13.06
C HIS A 128 -13.90 -10.02 12.50
N LEU A 129 -13.93 -9.90 11.17
CA LEU A 129 -13.48 -8.70 10.49
C LEU A 129 -14.62 -7.67 10.40
N GLU A 130 -14.32 -6.44 10.82
CA GLU A 130 -15.25 -5.30 10.87
C GLU A 130 -15.20 -4.52 9.56
N ASN A 131 -16.37 -4.19 8.98
CA ASN A 131 -16.49 -3.53 7.67
C ASN A 131 -15.65 -2.25 7.54
N GLY A 132 -15.56 -1.43 8.58
CA GLY A 132 -14.86 -0.14 8.58
C GLY A 132 -13.34 -0.22 8.79
N ARG A 133 -12.78 -1.40 9.06
CA ARG A 133 -11.33 -1.57 9.27
C ARG A 133 -10.65 -2.05 8.00
N ASN A 134 -9.39 -1.66 7.82
CA ASN A 134 -8.57 -2.10 6.70
C ASN A 134 -7.86 -3.43 6.99
N LEU A 135 -7.38 -4.12 5.95
CA LEU A 135 -6.65 -5.38 6.06
C LEU A 135 -5.35 -5.25 6.88
N ALA A 136 -4.64 -4.12 6.72
CA ALA A 136 -3.41 -3.84 7.46
C ALA A 136 -3.62 -3.88 8.99
N SER A 137 -4.76 -3.38 9.49
CA SER A 137 -5.07 -3.37 10.93
C SER A 137 -5.22 -4.77 11.54
N TYR A 138 -5.55 -5.77 10.73
CA TYR A 138 -5.63 -7.17 11.13
C TYR A 138 -4.33 -7.94 10.87
N ASN A 139 -3.28 -7.25 10.43
CA ASN A 139 -2.02 -7.83 9.98
C ASN A 139 -2.22 -8.89 8.88
N ILE A 140 -3.21 -8.69 8.01
CA ILE A 140 -3.45 -9.54 6.85
C ILE A 140 -2.48 -9.08 5.75
N GLN A 141 -1.48 -9.91 5.47
CA GLN A 141 -0.42 -9.62 4.53
C GLN A 141 -0.29 -10.74 3.50
N LYS A 142 0.51 -10.49 2.44
CA LYS A 142 0.92 -11.54 1.52
C LYS A 142 1.57 -12.66 2.33
N ALA A 143 1.03 -13.87 2.23
CA ALA A 143 1.67 -15.04 2.81
C ALA A 143 3.05 -15.21 2.14
N LEU A 144 4.12 -15.07 2.92
CA LEU A 144 5.41 -15.63 2.55
C LEU A 144 5.22 -17.13 2.70
N TYR A 145 5.15 -17.86 1.58
CA TYR A 145 5.17 -19.32 1.60
C TYR A 145 6.37 -19.76 2.44
N SER A 146 6.13 -20.38 3.59
CA SER A 146 7.08 -21.33 4.15
C SER A 146 6.70 -22.68 3.55
N PRO A 147 7.59 -23.35 2.80
CA PRO A 147 7.36 -24.74 2.39
C PRO A 147 7.20 -25.66 3.60
#